data_AF-A0AAV0IKW6-F1
#
_entry.id   AF-A0AAV0IKW6-F1
#
_cell.length_a   1.000
_cell.length_b   1.000
_cell.length_c   1.000
_cell.angle_alpha   90.00
_cell.angle_beta   90.00
_cell.angle_gamma   90.00
#
_symmetry.space_group_name_H-M   'P 1'
#
loop_
_entity.id
_entity.type
_entity.pdbx_description
1 polymer ?
#
loop_
_entity_poly.entity_id
_entity_poly.type
_entity_poly.pdbx_seq_one_letter_code
_entity_poly.pdbx_strand_id
1 'polypeptide(L)' 'MLTQGFTHAFTLTFNSKEDYGAYESHPNHLEYAAVFSPSIEKCVVLNFPTTPLKQTPAAAAT' A
#
# COMPACT_ATOMS: atom_id res chain seq x y z
N MET A 1 5.02 -23.17 6.73
CA MET A 1 4.88 -22.31 5.53
C MET A 1 4.73 -20.87 5.99
N LEU A 2 5.66 -19.98 5.61
CA LEU A 2 5.70 -18.59 6.10
C LEU A 2 4.76 -17.64 5.32
N THR A 3 4.46 -17.96 4.06
CA THR A 3 3.73 -17.05 3.15
C THR A 3 2.22 -17.28 3.14
N GLN A 4 1.70 -18.27 3.86
CA GLN A 4 0.28 -18.67 3.82
C GLN A 4 -0.26 -18.87 2.37
N GLY A 5 0.63 -19.23 1.44
CA GLY A 5 0.33 -19.42 0.02
C GLY A 5 0.03 -18.14 -0.77
N PHE A 6 0.34 -16.94 -0.25
CA PHE A 6 0.39 -15.72 -1.06
C PHE A 6 1.65 -15.72 -1.94
N THR A 7 1.53 -15.20 -3.16
CA THR A 7 2.58 -15.23 -4.19
C THR A 7 3.24 -13.87 -4.42
N HIS A 8 2.54 -12.78 -4.14
CA HIS A 8 2.99 -11.40 -4.37
C HIS A 8 2.59 -10.52 -3.19
N ALA A 9 3.35 -9.44 -2.97
CA ALA A 9 3.04 -8.39 -2.02
C ALA A 9 3.32 -7.03 -2.67
N PHE A 10 2.42 -6.07 -2.44
CA PHE A 10 2.55 -4.70 -2.92
C PHE A 10 2.52 -3.76 -1.71
N THR A 11 3.40 -2.77 -1.70
CA THR A 11 3.45 -1.75 -0.64
C THR A 11 3.13 -0.40 -1.26
N LEU A 12 2.10 0.26 -0.75
CA LEU A 12 1.74 1.62 -1.11
C LEU A 12 1.96 2.52 0.10
N THR A 13 2.53 3.70 -0.11
CA THR A 13 2.78 4.68 0.95
C THR A 13 2.15 6.00 0.54
N PHE A 14 1.37 6.56 1.45
CA PHE A 14 0.67 7.83 1.29
C PHE A 14 1.15 8.80 2.36
N ASN A 15 1.23 10.09 2.05
CA ASN A 15 1.68 11.09 3.03
C ASN A 15 0.59 11.41 4.06
N SER A 16 -0.67 11.23 3.69
CA SER A 16 -1.83 11.54 4.53
C SER A 16 -2.99 10.56 4.30
N LYS A 17 -4.01 10.63 5.15
CA LYS A 17 -5.23 9.82 4.99
C LYS A 17 -6.08 10.33 3.82
N GLU A 18 -6.02 11.64 3.57
CA GLU A 18 -6.69 12.31 2.48
C GLU A 18 -6.13 11.84 1.13
N ASP A 19 -4.80 11.70 1.02
CA ASP A 19 -4.14 11.18 -0.19
C ASP A 19 -4.55 9.73 -0.48
N TYR A 20 -4.70 8.90 0.56
CA TYR A 20 -5.23 7.54 0.42
C TYR A 20 -6.67 7.56 -0.12
N GLY A 21 -7.54 8.41 0.43
CA GLY A 21 -8.93 8.53 -0.04
C GLY A 21 -9.03 9.04 -1.48
N ALA A 22 -8.14 9.96 -1.88
CA ALA A 22 -8.04 10.44 -3.25
C ALA A 22 -7.58 9.32 -4.21
N TYR A 23 -6.64 8.48 -3.79
CA TYR A 23 -6.21 7.31 -4.56
C TYR A 23 -7.32 6.25 -4.69
N GLU A 24 -8.00 5.92 -3.60
CA GLU A 24 -9.05 4.89 -3.55
C GLU A 24 -10.25 5.25 -4.44
N SER A 25 -10.59 6.54 -4.52
CA SER A 25 -11.67 7.03 -5.38
C SER A 25 -11.23 7.39 -6.81
N HIS A 26 -9.92 7.29 -7.13
CA HIS A 26 -9.41 7.70 -8.43
C HIS A 26 -9.94 6.78 -9.54
N PRO A 27 -10.44 7.31 -10.68
CA PRO A 27 -11.02 6.50 -11.75
C PRO A 27 -10.05 5.44 -12.28
N ASN A 28 -8.77 5.79 -12.50
CA ASN A 28 -7.75 4.81 -12.92
C ASN A 28 -7.56 3.65 -11.92
N HIS A 29 -7.72 3.90 -10.61
CA HIS A 29 -7.62 2.85 -9.61
C HIS A 29 -8.82 1.90 -9.72
N LEU A 30 -10.04 2.44 -9.89
CA LEU A 30 -11.26 1.65 -10.06
C LEU A 30 -11.23 0.81 -11.34
N GLU A 31 -10.78 1.38 -12.46
CA GLU A 31 -10.62 0.66 -13.72
C GLU A 31 -9.60 -0.47 -13.59
N TYR A 32 -8.46 -0.21 -12.93
CA TYR A 32 -7.45 -1.24 -12.70
C TYR A 32 -7.95 -2.33 -11.74
N ALA A 33 -8.69 -1.97 -10.70
CA ALA A 33 -9.28 -2.94 -9.77
C ALA A 33 -10.21 -3.92 -10.53
N ALA A 34 -11.02 -3.42 -11.47
CA ALA A 34 -11.88 -4.27 -12.29
C ALA A 34 -11.10 -5.28 -13.16
N VAL A 35 -9.89 -4.92 -13.62
CA VAL A 35 -9.01 -5.81 -14.39
C VAL A 35 -8.24 -6.77 -13.48
N PHE A 36 -7.80 -6.30 -12.31
CA PHE A 36 -6.91 -7.02 -11.41
C PHE A 36 -7.65 -8.05 -10.55
N SER A 37 -8.84 -7.71 -10.01
CA SER A 37 -9.60 -8.57 -9.11
C SER A 37 -9.93 -9.96 -9.67
N PRO A 38 -10.33 -10.13 -10.95
CA PRO A 38 -10.60 -11.46 -11.52
C PRO A 38 -9.38 -12.38 -11.57
N SER A 39 -8.16 -11.82 -11.55
CA SER A 39 -6.92 -12.59 -11.63
C SER A 39 -6.39 -13.05 -10.26
N ILE A 40 -7.08 -12.72 -9.17
CA ILE A 40 -6.62 -12.97 -7.80
C ILE A 40 -7.52 -13.99 -7.12
N GLU A 41 -6.94 -15.10 -6.69
CA GLU A 41 -7.65 -16.11 -5.89
C GLU A 41 -7.91 -15.64 -4.45
N LYS A 42 -6.93 -14.95 -3.85
CA LYS A 42 -7.02 -14.42 -2.47
C LYS A 42 -6.24 -13.13 -2.33
N CYS A 43 -6.84 -12.12 -1.69
CA CYS A 43 -6.23 -10.83 -1.43
C CYS A 43 -6.43 -10.44 0.04
N VAL A 44 -5.39 -9.87 0.66
CA VAL A 44 -5.48 -9.24 1.99
C VAL A 44 -4.86 -7.85 1.86
N VAL A 45 -5.61 -6.84 2.29
CA VAL A 45 -5.17 -5.44 2.31
C VAL A 45 -5.04 -5.00 3.75
N LEU A 46 -3.88 -4.45 4.11
CA LEU A 46 -3.61 -3.89 5.43
C LEU A 46 -3.36 -2.39 5.28
N ASN A 47 -4.28 -1.57 5.75
CA ASN A 47 -4.14 -0.12 5.80
C ASN A 47 -3.90 0.30 7.26
N PHE A 48 -2.75 0.93 7.52
CA PHE A 48 -2.34 1.33 8.87
C PHE A 48 -1.51 2.62 8.84
N PRO A 49 -1.63 3.48 9.87
CA PRO A 49 -0.73 4.61 10.03
C PRO A 49 0.68 4.12 10.37
N THR A 50 1.70 4.73 9.76
CA THR A 50 3.10 4.43 10.07
C THR A 50 3.65 5.44 11.07
N THR A 51 4.10 4.97 12.23
CA THR A 51 4.88 5.78 13.16
C THR A 51 6.36 5.43 13.00
N PRO A 52 7.23 6.35 12.53
CA PRO A 52 8.67 6.09 12.44
C PRO A 52 9.25 5.91 13.85
N LEU A 53 9.59 4.67 14.22
CA LEU A 53 10.20 4.37 15.52
C LEU A 53 11.73 4.47 15.51
N LYS A 54 12.34 4.34 14.32
CA LYS A 54 13.77 4.54 14.14
C LYS A 54 13.98 5.95 13.59
N GLN A 55 14.68 6.78 14.36
CA GLN A 55 15.12 8.08 13.88
C GLN A 55 16.01 7.86 12.66
N THR A 56 15.66 8.47 11.54
CA THR A 56 16.62 8.74 10.46
C THR A 56 17.78 9.50 11.12
N PRO A 57 19.03 9.03 11.03
CA PRO A 57 20.17 9.86 11.43
C PRO A 57 20.00 11.18 10.68
N ALA A 58 19.81 12.28 11.43
CA ALA A 58 19.64 13.60 10.86
C ALA A 58 20.68 13.78 9.75
N ALA A 59 20.25 14.26 8.58
CA ALA A 59 21.12 14.56 7.48
C ALA A 59 22.36 15.31 8.00
N ALA A 60 23.48 14.60 8.11
CA ALA A 60 24.78 15.15 8.42
C ALA A 60 25.29 15.77 7.11
N ALA A 61 24.76 16.94 6.76
CA ALA A 61 25.20 17.88 5.73
C ALA A 61 24.03 18.89 5.59
N THR A 62 24.16 20.18 5.84
CA THR A 62 25.28 21.14 5.87
C THR A 62 24.84 22.35 6.67
#